data_AF-A0A954LS94-F1
#
_entry.id   AF-A0A954LS94-F1
#
_cell.length_a   1.000
_cell.length_b   1.000
_cell.length_c   1.000
_cell.angle_alpha   90.00
_cell.angle_beta   90.00
_cell.angle_gamma   90.00
#
_symmetry.space_group_name_H-M   'P 1'
#
loop_
_entity.id
_entity.type
_entity.pdbx_description
1 polymer ?
#
loop_
_entity_poly.entity_id
_entity_poly.type
_entity_poly.pdbx_seq_one_letter_code
_entity_poly.pdbx_strand_id
1 'polypeptide(L)'
;MARKQSPPRQPSGPRRIRWKLIILLMILAAGVGAYWAYQTPSGLYWRAKRLETSDPAKAEELVIESVERANRDYPAAQLFWCRLLAKSNRWVEALGCFGLIQAPEECNPSELLGVAKLALEGHQLLLAEKALDAANRPGEDREAVLSLLMEIKQQTGQTEAAFDLAKQLTEVAPESPQPWQMMGQLYAAQKQLGKAEDACRKALERH
;
A
#
# COMPACT_ATOMS: atom_id res chain seq x y z
N MET A 1 -44.49 41.62 -57.26
CA MET A 1 -44.20 40.20 -56.99
C MET A 1 -43.53 40.08 -55.63
N ALA A 2 -44.22 39.59 -54.60
CA ALA A 2 -43.62 39.31 -53.30
C ALA A 2 -44.24 38.02 -52.73
N ARG A 3 -43.48 36.93 -52.76
CA ARG A 3 -43.88 35.60 -52.29
C ARG A 3 -43.71 35.57 -50.76
N LYS A 4 -44.80 35.76 -50.01
CA LYS A 4 -44.79 35.58 -48.55
C LYS A 4 -44.45 34.12 -48.24
N GLN A 5 -43.26 33.89 -47.67
CA GLN A 5 -42.87 32.60 -47.11
C GLN A 5 -43.69 32.37 -45.82
N SER A 6 -44.49 31.31 -45.81
CA SER A 6 -45.18 30.84 -44.62
C SER A 6 -44.15 30.34 -43.59
N PRO A 7 -44.28 30.69 -42.29
CA PRO A 7 -43.35 30.21 -41.28
C PRO A 7 -43.47 28.69 -41.10
N PRO A 8 -42.38 27.99 -40.75
CA PRO A 8 -42.40 26.55 -40.53
C PRO A 8 -43.33 26.21 -39.36
N ARG A 9 -44.29 25.31 -39.60
CA ARG A 9 -45.20 24.79 -38.57
C ARG A 9 -44.37 24.14 -37.46
N GLN A 10 -44.36 24.76 -36.28
CA GLN A 10 -43.84 24.11 -35.08
C GLN A 10 -44.71 22.88 -34.77
N PRO A 11 -44.12 21.71 -34.48
CA PRO A 11 -44.91 20.55 -34.09
C PRO A 11 -45.50 20.77 -32.69
N SER A 12 -46.74 21.25 -32.66
CA SER A 12 -47.59 21.30 -31.47
C SER A 12 -48.23 19.93 -31.26
N GLY A 13 -47.61 19.11 -30.41
CA GLY A 13 -48.16 17.81 -30.07
C GLY A 13 -47.41 17.05 -28.96
N PRO A 14 -48.03 15.99 -28.41
CA PRO A 14 -47.56 15.19 -27.26
C PRO A 14 -46.17 14.55 -27.46
N ARG A 15 -45.64 14.56 -28.68
CA ARG A 15 -44.26 14.15 -29.00
C ARG A 15 -43.19 15.02 -28.31
N ARG A 16 -43.37 16.34 -28.17
CA ARG A 16 -42.40 17.20 -27.46
C ARG A 16 -42.33 16.89 -25.96
N ILE A 17 -43.46 16.52 -25.36
CA ILE A 17 -43.55 16.14 -23.94
C ILE A 17 -42.87 14.78 -23.71
N ARG A 18 -43.09 13.81 -24.61
CA ARG A 18 -42.39 12.50 -24.58
C ARG A 18 -40.86 12.64 -24.67
N TRP A 19 -40.35 13.50 -25.55
CA TRP A 19 -38.89 13.73 -25.65
C TRP A 19 -38.29 14.37 -24.40
N LYS A 20 -38.98 15.33 -23.77
CA LYS A 20 -38.52 15.92 -22.49
C LYS A 20 -38.50 14.90 -21.35
N LEU A 21 -39.50 14.02 -21.29
CA LEU A 21 -39.55 12.93 -20.31
C LEU A 21 -38.41 11.92 -20.51
N ILE A 22 -38.07 11.57 -21.76
CA ILE A 22 -36.95 10.68 -22.07
C ILE A 22 -35.62 11.30 -21.63
N ILE A 23 -35.39 12.58 -21.92
CA ILE A 23 -34.18 13.29 -21.49
C ILE A 23 -34.07 13.34 -19.96
N LEU A 24 -35.18 13.63 -19.26
CA LEU A 24 -35.20 13.65 -17.80
C LEU A 24 -34.90 12.28 -17.20
N LEU A 25 -35.46 11.20 -17.77
CA LEU A 25 -35.17 9.82 -17.38
C LEU A 25 -33.71 9.45 -17.61
N MET A 26 -33.10 9.89 -18.72
CA MET A 26 -31.67 9.64 -18.96
C MET A 26 -30.77 10.39 -17.97
N ILE A 27 -31.12 11.63 -17.59
CA ILE A 27 -30.39 12.38 -16.56
C ILE A 27 -30.52 11.71 -15.18
N LEU A 28 -31.72 11.25 -14.82
CA LEU A 28 -31.96 10.50 -13.59
C LEU A 28 -31.19 9.17 -13.58
N ALA A 29 -31.23 8.41 -14.67
CA ALA A 29 -30.49 7.16 -14.81
C ALA A 29 -28.97 7.40 -14.75
N ALA A 30 -28.46 8.48 -15.35
CA ALA A 30 -27.05 8.88 -15.24
C ALA A 30 -26.68 9.30 -13.81
N GLY A 31 -27.55 10.03 -13.12
CA GLY A 31 -27.34 10.43 -11.71
C GLY A 31 -27.34 9.24 -10.76
N VAL A 32 -28.23 8.28 -10.97
CA VAL A 32 -28.25 7.01 -10.24
C VAL A 32 -27.00 6.20 -10.59
N GLY A 33 -26.66 6.01 -11.85
CA GLY A 33 -25.44 5.30 -12.26
C GLY A 33 -24.16 5.92 -11.66
N ALA A 34 -24.07 7.25 -11.63
CA ALA A 34 -22.97 7.97 -11.00
C ALA A 34 -22.96 7.78 -9.48
N TYR A 35 -24.12 7.79 -8.81
CA TYR A 35 -24.23 7.53 -7.36
C TYR A 35 -23.84 6.09 -6.98
N TRP A 36 -24.21 5.11 -7.81
CA TRP A 36 -23.80 3.72 -7.61
C TRP A 36 -22.31 3.50 -7.91
N ALA A 37 -21.78 4.14 -8.95
CA ALA A 37 -20.33 4.16 -9.21
C ALA A 37 -19.55 4.85 -8.07
N TYR A 38 -20.15 5.87 -7.46
CA TYR A 38 -19.61 6.60 -6.30
C TYR A 38 -19.55 5.74 -5.04
N GLN A 39 -20.36 4.68 -4.98
CA GLN A 39 -20.47 3.75 -3.87
C GLN A 39 -19.71 2.43 -4.08
N THR A 40 -18.85 2.38 -5.10
CA THR A 40 -17.98 1.22 -5.34
C THR A 40 -16.91 1.10 -4.25
N PRO A 41 -16.46 -0.13 -3.91
CA PRO A 41 -15.37 -0.33 -2.97
C PRO A 41 -14.13 0.52 -3.29
N SER A 42 -13.73 0.57 -4.56
CA SER A 42 -12.59 1.36 -5.02
C SER A 42 -12.81 2.87 -4.86
N GLY A 43 -14.02 3.38 -5.14
CA GLY A 43 -14.37 4.79 -4.94
C GLY A 43 -14.24 5.21 -3.47
N LEU A 44 -14.71 4.38 -2.55
CA LEU A 44 -14.59 4.60 -1.10
C LEU A 44 -13.13 4.58 -0.65
N TYR A 45 -12.34 3.60 -1.11
CA TYR A 45 -10.90 3.50 -0.85
C TYR A 45 -10.14 4.78 -1.25
N TRP A 46 -10.33 5.28 -2.47
CA TRP A 46 -9.65 6.49 -2.92
C TRP A 46 -10.11 7.76 -2.20
N ARG A 47 -11.36 7.79 -1.73
CA ARG A 47 -11.84 8.86 -0.86
C ARG A 47 -11.18 8.81 0.51
N ALA A 48 -11.07 7.62 1.10
CA ALA A 48 -10.38 7.39 2.35
C ALA A 48 -8.91 7.86 2.28
N LYS A 49 -8.17 7.47 1.23
CA LYS A 49 -6.79 7.92 0.98
C LYS A 49 -6.64 9.45 0.95
N ARG A 50 -7.59 10.16 0.32
CA ARG A 50 -7.56 11.64 0.28
C ARG A 50 -7.84 12.31 1.63
N LEU A 51 -8.57 11.62 2.51
CA LEU A 51 -8.94 12.13 3.83
C LEU A 51 -7.93 11.75 4.92
N GLU A 52 -6.92 10.94 4.61
CA GLU A 52 -5.94 10.44 5.57
C GLU A 52 -5.38 11.53 6.49
N THR A 53 -4.97 12.68 5.93
CA THR A 53 -4.35 13.76 6.70
C THR A 53 -5.37 14.75 7.26
N SER A 54 -6.51 14.94 6.58
CA SER A 54 -7.48 15.98 6.94
C SER A 54 -8.54 15.50 7.93
N ASP A 55 -8.95 14.24 7.84
CA ASP A 55 -9.96 13.62 8.69
C ASP A 55 -9.67 12.11 8.80
N PRO A 56 -8.73 11.69 9.67
CA PRO A 56 -8.30 10.31 9.76
C PRO A 56 -9.41 9.37 10.27
N ALA A 57 -10.32 9.87 11.11
CA ALA A 57 -11.46 9.09 11.59
C ALA A 57 -12.42 8.75 10.44
N LYS A 58 -12.72 9.74 9.59
CA LYS A 58 -13.54 9.51 8.39
C LYS A 58 -12.82 8.68 7.33
N ALA A 59 -11.50 8.82 7.21
CA ALA A 59 -10.71 7.95 6.35
C ALA A 59 -10.83 6.49 6.79
N GLU A 60 -10.78 6.22 8.10
CA GLU A 60 -10.97 4.88 8.64
C GLU A 60 -12.38 4.34 8.36
N GLU A 61 -13.42 5.12 8.62
CA GLU A 61 -14.82 4.72 8.33
C GLU A 61 -15.00 4.32 6.86
N LEU A 62 -14.48 5.12 5.93
CA LEU A 62 -14.61 4.88 4.49
C LEU A 62 -13.82 3.67 4.00
N VAL A 63 -12.65 3.39 4.59
CA VAL A 63 -11.87 2.20 4.20
C VAL A 63 -12.50 0.93 4.76
N ILE A 64 -13.09 0.97 5.96
CA ILE A 64 -13.86 -0.15 6.50
C ILE A 64 -15.05 -0.46 5.59
N GLU A 65 -15.84 0.56 5.22
CA GLU A 65 -16.97 0.40 4.31
C GLU A 65 -16.53 -0.16 2.93
N SER A 66 -15.37 0.29 2.43
CA SER A 66 -14.76 -0.23 1.21
C SER A 66 -14.49 -1.73 1.29
N VAL A 67 -13.86 -2.19 2.38
CA VAL A 67 -13.52 -3.60 2.61
C VAL A 67 -14.78 -4.45 2.78
N GLU A 68 -15.79 -3.96 3.51
CA GLU A 68 -17.04 -4.68 3.72
C GLU A 68 -17.83 -4.87 2.43
N ARG A 69 -17.94 -3.83 1.60
CA ARG A 69 -18.63 -3.91 0.30
C ARG A 69 -17.92 -4.82 -0.70
N ALA A 70 -16.61 -4.98 -0.56
CA ALA A 70 -15.81 -5.94 -1.32
C ALA A 70 -15.86 -7.36 -0.72
N ASN A 71 -16.76 -7.64 0.24
CA ASN A 71 -16.86 -8.92 0.93
C ASN A 71 -15.52 -9.36 1.58
N ARG A 72 -14.77 -8.40 2.11
CA ARG A 72 -13.44 -8.57 2.73
C ARG A 72 -12.34 -9.05 1.78
N ASP A 73 -12.58 -9.01 0.48
CA ASP A 73 -11.59 -9.31 -0.55
C ASP A 73 -11.13 -8.02 -1.24
N TYR A 74 -10.38 -7.20 -0.49
CA TYR A 74 -9.77 -5.99 -1.06
C TYR A 74 -8.42 -5.69 -0.42
N PRO A 75 -7.34 -6.39 -0.84
CA PRO A 75 -6.02 -6.32 -0.22
C PRO A 75 -5.45 -4.90 -0.08
N ALA A 76 -5.60 -4.07 -1.11
CA ALA A 76 -5.11 -2.69 -1.08
C ALA A 76 -5.83 -1.81 -0.03
N ALA A 77 -7.14 -1.98 0.13
CA ALA A 77 -7.91 -1.27 1.14
C ALA A 77 -7.61 -1.78 2.55
N GLN A 78 -7.47 -3.10 2.72
CA GLN A 78 -7.06 -3.70 3.99
C GLN A 78 -5.65 -3.26 4.41
N LEU A 79 -4.69 -3.23 3.50
CA LEU A 79 -3.34 -2.74 3.80
C LEU A 79 -3.36 -1.26 4.20
N PHE A 80 -4.17 -0.45 3.53
CA PHE A 80 -4.33 0.95 3.92
C PHE A 80 -5.00 1.10 5.28
N TRP A 81 -6.01 0.29 5.60
CA TRP A 81 -6.61 0.26 6.93
C TRP A 81 -5.61 -0.16 8.01
N CYS A 82 -4.83 -1.21 7.77
CA CYS A 82 -3.71 -1.62 8.64
C CYS A 82 -2.76 -0.44 8.91
N ARG A 83 -2.43 0.35 7.87
CA ARG A 83 -1.57 1.54 8.02
C ARG A 83 -2.22 2.62 8.89
N LEU A 84 -3.52 2.88 8.75
CA LEU A 84 -4.25 3.85 9.58
C LEU A 84 -4.30 3.41 11.05
N LEU A 85 -4.51 2.12 11.30
CA LEU A 85 -4.48 1.53 12.64
C LEU A 85 -3.09 1.67 13.27
N ALA A 86 -2.04 1.35 12.51
CA ALA A 86 -0.64 1.52 12.94
C ALA A 86 -0.32 2.98 13.29
N LYS A 87 -0.71 3.94 12.45
CA LYS A 87 -0.56 5.39 12.73
C LYS A 87 -1.29 5.84 13.99
N SER A 88 -2.38 5.15 14.35
CA SER A 88 -3.16 5.41 15.55
C SER A 88 -2.65 4.65 16.79
N ASN A 89 -1.47 4.02 16.70
CA ASN A 89 -0.89 3.13 17.73
C ASN A 89 -1.78 1.93 18.12
N ARG A 90 -2.75 1.56 17.27
CA ARG A 90 -3.66 0.42 17.49
C ARG A 90 -3.02 -0.86 16.94
N TRP A 91 -1.89 -1.25 17.53
CA TRP A 91 -0.99 -2.30 17.00
C TRP A 91 -1.62 -3.68 16.89
N VAL A 92 -2.41 -4.09 17.90
CA VAL A 92 -3.11 -5.39 17.90
C VAL A 92 -4.09 -5.47 16.74
N GLU A 93 -4.84 -4.39 16.52
CA GLU A 93 -5.82 -4.30 15.43
C GLU A 93 -5.13 -4.21 14.07
N ALA A 94 -4.02 -3.46 13.98
CA ALA A 94 -3.21 -3.39 12.77
C ALA A 94 -2.68 -4.77 12.37
N LEU A 95 -2.11 -5.51 13.32
CA LEU A 95 -1.63 -6.87 13.09
C LEU A 95 -2.77 -7.83 12.71
N GLY A 96 -3.92 -7.73 13.38
CA GLY A 96 -5.11 -8.49 13.04
C GLY A 96 -5.60 -8.18 11.62
N CYS A 97 -5.68 -6.91 11.26
CA CYS A 97 -6.07 -6.44 9.93
C CYS A 97 -5.10 -6.96 8.85
N PHE A 98 -3.79 -6.87 9.08
CA PHE A 98 -2.77 -7.41 8.17
C PHE A 98 -2.93 -8.91 7.97
N GLY A 99 -3.23 -9.66 9.04
CA GLY A 99 -3.46 -11.10 8.98
C GLY A 99 -4.70 -11.53 8.19
N LEU A 100 -5.63 -10.60 7.90
CA LEU A 100 -6.81 -10.87 7.08
C LEU A 100 -6.56 -10.70 5.58
N ILE A 101 -5.45 -10.04 5.20
CA ILE A 101 -5.09 -9.80 3.80
C ILE A 101 -4.77 -11.13 3.13
N GLN A 102 -5.55 -11.48 2.12
CA GLN A 102 -5.22 -12.61 1.24
C GLN A 102 -4.13 -12.17 0.26
N ALA A 103 -3.12 -13.02 0.05
CA ALA A 103 -1.98 -12.76 -0.84
C ALA A 103 -1.35 -11.36 -0.65
N PRO A 104 -0.83 -11.03 0.57
CA PRO A 104 -0.26 -9.72 0.85
C PRO A 104 0.87 -9.32 -0.12
N GLU A 105 1.57 -10.29 -0.71
CA GLU A 105 2.60 -10.11 -1.75
C GLU A 105 2.08 -9.43 -3.03
N GLU A 106 0.77 -9.49 -3.32
CA GLU A 106 0.14 -8.80 -4.44
C GLU A 106 -0.05 -7.30 -4.18
N CYS A 107 -0.01 -6.87 -2.91
CA CYS A 107 -0.09 -5.46 -2.55
C CYS A 107 1.16 -4.69 -2.99
N ASN A 108 1.02 -3.39 -3.26
CA ASN A 108 2.14 -2.52 -3.67
C ASN A 108 3.31 -2.59 -2.64
N PRO A 109 4.56 -2.88 -3.08
CA PRO A 109 5.64 -3.12 -2.12
C PRO A 109 6.03 -1.85 -1.36
N SER A 110 5.90 -0.67 -1.97
CA SER A 110 6.17 0.60 -1.30
C SER A 110 5.18 0.88 -0.15
N GLU A 111 3.91 0.46 -0.28
CA GLU A 111 2.91 0.58 0.79
C GLU A 111 3.18 -0.42 1.92
N LEU A 112 3.57 -1.66 1.58
CA LEU A 112 4.00 -2.67 2.55
C LEU A 112 5.24 -2.20 3.33
N LEU A 113 6.23 -1.65 2.63
CA LEU A 113 7.42 -1.04 3.23
C LEU A 113 7.05 0.12 4.16
N GLY A 114 6.05 0.93 3.79
CA GLY A 114 5.51 1.99 4.64
C GLY A 114 4.90 1.46 5.94
N VAL A 115 4.11 0.38 5.87
CA VAL A 115 3.58 -0.30 7.07
C VAL A 115 4.71 -0.88 7.92
N ALA A 116 5.71 -1.50 7.31
CA ALA A 116 6.86 -2.04 8.02
C ALA A 116 7.64 -0.98 8.79
N LYS A 117 7.94 0.17 8.16
CA LYS A 117 8.64 1.28 8.81
C LYS A 117 7.86 1.83 10.01
N LEU A 118 6.55 2.04 9.86
CA LEU A 118 5.68 2.45 10.97
C LEU A 118 5.67 1.42 12.11
N ALA A 119 5.65 0.14 11.76
CA ALA A 119 5.69 -0.95 12.74
C ALA A 119 7.04 -0.99 13.47
N LEU A 120 8.17 -0.75 12.79
CA LEU A 120 9.49 -0.64 13.41
C LEU A 120 9.58 0.54 14.37
N GLU A 121 9.08 1.72 13.98
CA GLU A 121 8.98 2.88 14.88
C GLU A 121 8.15 2.55 16.14
N GLY A 122 7.07 1.79 15.97
CA GLY A 122 6.22 1.28 17.04
C GLY A 122 6.78 0.07 17.80
N HIS A 123 7.99 -0.40 17.49
CA HIS A 123 8.64 -1.59 18.06
C HIS A 123 7.81 -2.89 17.88
N GLN A 124 6.94 -2.92 16.87
CA GLN A 124 6.10 -4.06 16.51
C GLN A 124 6.81 -4.96 15.51
N LEU A 125 7.83 -5.68 15.98
CA LEU A 125 8.71 -6.49 15.15
C LEU A 125 7.95 -7.52 14.28
N LEU A 126 6.91 -8.16 14.83
CA LEU A 126 6.13 -9.16 14.10
C LEU A 126 5.35 -8.58 12.91
N LEU A 127 4.73 -7.40 13.07
CA LEU A 127 4.02 -6.74 11.98
C LEU A 127 5.02 -6.23 10.94
N ALA A 128 6.14 -5.66 11.38
CA ALA A 128 7.22 -5.20 10.50
C ALA A 128 7.76 -6.34 9.64
N GLU A 129 8.10 -7.47 10.26
CA GLU A 129 8.61 -8.66 9.60
C GLU A 129 7.62 -9.20 8.56
N LYS A 130 6.35 -9.37 8.93
CA LYS A 130 5.29 -9.82 8.00
C LYS A 130 5.13 -8.90 6.80
N ALA A 131 5.13 -7.58 7.01
CA ALA A 131 5.01 -6.61 5.95
C ALA A 131 6.23 -6.60 5.02
N LEU A 132 7.44 -6.74 5.58
CA LEU A 132 8.67 -6.81 4.80
C LEU A 132 8.79 -8.12 4.01
N ASP A 133 8.40 -9.25 4.60
CA ASP A 133 8.38 -10.54 3.90
C ASP A 133 7.45 -10.48 2.69
N ALA A 134 6.27 -9.87 2.83
CA ALA A 134 5.36 -9.62 1.71
C ALA A 134 5.92 -8.61 0.68
N ALA A 135 6.74 -7.65 1.12
CA ALA A 135 7.39 -6.68 0.25
C ALA A 135 8.67 -7.21 -0.44
N ASN A 136 9.19 -8.36 -0.01
CA ASN A 136 10.48 -8.89 -0.49
C ASN A 136 10.36 -9.51 -1.87
N ARG A 137 10.48 -8.66 -2.89
CA ARG A 137 10.44 -9.04 -4.31
C ARG A 137 11.40 -8.20 -5.15
N PRO A 138 11.79 -8.68 -6.34
CA PRO A 138 12.59 -7.87 -7.28
C PRO A 138 11.91 -6.52 -7.55
N GLY A 139 12.66 -5.42 -7.42
CA GLY A 139 12.14 -4.06 -7.62
C GLY A 139 13.03 -3.01 -6.97
N GLU A 140 12.62 -1.75 -7.10
CA GLU A 140 13.35 -0.58 -6.58
C GLU A 140 13.49 -0.61 -5.05
N ASP A 141 12.47 -1.10 -4.35
CA ASP A 141 12.44 -1.16 -2.88
C ASP A 141 13.25 -2.33 -2.30
N ARG A 142 13.80 -3.24 -3.13
CA ARG A 142 14.38 -4.51 -2.67
C ARG A 142 15.55 -4.31 -1.72
N GLU A 143 16.44 -3.36 -2.02
CA GLU A 143 17.58 -3.03 -1.16
C GLU A 143 17.08 -2.62 0.23
N ALA A 144 16.12 -1.67 0.29
CA ALA A 144 15.57 -1.19 1.54
C ALA A 144 14.85 -2.29 2.34
N VAL A 145 14.09 -3.16 1.66
CA VAL A 145 13.41 -4.30 2.30
C VAL A 145 14.43 -5.27 2.91
N LEU A 146 15.46 -5.66 2.16
CA LEU A 146 16.51 -6.56 2.65
C LEU A 146 17.26 -5.96 3.84
N SER A 147 17.61 -4.67 3.78
CA SER A 147 18.27 -3.96 4.88
C SER A 147 17.45 -3.97 6.17
N LEU A 148 16.14 -3.69 6.09
CA LEU A 148 15.26 -3.69 7.26
C LEU A 148 14.99 -5.10 7.80
N LEU A 149 14.80 -6.10 6.93
CA LEU A 149 14.68 -7.50 7.36
C LEU A 149 15.95 -7.94 8.09
N MET A 150 17.12 -7.62 7.56
CA MET A 150 18.40 -7.98 8.15
C MET A 150 18.56 -7.39 9.56
N GLU A 151 18.15 -6.14 9.76
CA GLU A 151 18.13 -5.49 11.07
C GLU A 151 17.19 -6.23 12.04
N ILE A 152 15.97 -6.57 11.63
CA ILE A 152 15.02 -7.35 12.46
C ILE A 152 15.63 -8.72 12.83
N LYS A 153 16.24 -9.43 11.87
CA LYS A 153 16.86 -10.73 12.12
C LYS A 153 18.03 -10.62 13.09
N GLN A 154 18.82 -9.56 13.01
CA GLN A 154 19.88 -9.29 13.98
C GLN A 154 19.31 -9.03 15.38
N GLN A 155 18.31 -8.14 15.51
CA GLN A 155 17.68 -7.78 16.78
C GLN A 155 17.01 -8.99 17.46
N THR A 156 16.43 -9.90 16.67
CA THR A 156 15.77 -11.12 17.17
C THR A 156 16.74 -12.30 17.38
N GLY A 157 18.04 -12.10 17.16
CA GLY A 157 19.05 -13.15 17.35
C GLY A 157 19.05 -14.24 16.27
N GLN A 158 18.35 -14.05 15.16
CA GLN A 158 18.31 -14.97 14.02
C GLN A 158 19.55 -14.78 13.15
N THR A 159 20.73 -15.09 13.70
CA THR A 159 22.04 -14.76 13.11
C THR A 159 22.25 -15.35 11.71
N GLU A 160 21.85 -16.61 11.49
CA GLU A 160 21.99 -17.26 10.17
C GLU A 160 21.10 -16.59 9.11
N ALA A 161 19.85 -16.27 9.46
CA ALA A 161 18.95 -15.55 8.55
C ALA A 161 19.49 -14.14 8.22
N ALA A 162 20.10 -13.45 9.20
CA ALA A 162 20.74 -12.16 8.97
C ALA A 162 21.95 -12.28 8.02
N PHE A 163 22.75 -13.35 8.10
CA PHE A 163 23.84 -13.60 7.17
C PHE A 163 23.35 -13.83 5.74
N ASP A 164 22.28 -14.61 5.56
CA ASP A 164 21.74 -14.88 4.23
C ASP A 164 21.13 -13.63 3.59
N LEU A 165 20.47 -12.78 4.38
CA LEU A 165 20.00 -11.47 3.93
C LEU A 165 21.16 -10.53 3.57
N ALA A 166 22.24 -10.53 4.36
CA ALA A 166 23.42 -9.74 4.06
C ALA A 166 24.07 -10.18 2.73
N LYS A 167 24.11 -11.49 2.43
CA LYS A 167 24.59 -12.00 1.14
C LYS A 167 23.70 -11.52 -0.02
N GLN A 168 22.39 -11.65 0.11
CA GLN A 168 21.46 -11.15 -0.91
C GLN A 168 21.62 -9.65 -1.13
N LEU A 169 21.85 -8.89 -0.07
CA LEU A 169 22.07 -7.45 -0.15
C LEU A 169 23.39 -7.10 -0.86
N THR A 170 24.45 -7.92 -0.73
CA THR A 170 25.68 -7.75 -1.56
C THR A 170 25.46 -8.00 -3.05
N GLU A 171 24.44 -8.78 -3.42
CA GLU A 171 24.08 -9.02 -4.83
C GLU A 171 23.22 -7.87 -5.39
N VAL A 172 22.30 -7.35 -4.58
CA VAL A 172 21.38 -6.27 -4.97
C VAL A 172 22.06 -4.89 -4.95
N ALA A 173 22.93 -4.65 -3.97
CA ALA A 173 23.67 -3.40 -3.79
C ALA A 173 25.16 -3.67 -3.53
N PRO A 174 25.94 -4.04 -4.56
CA PRO A 174 27.35 -4.43 -4.40
C PRO A 174 28.26 -3.34 -3.84
N GLU A 175 27.91 -2.08 -4.11
CA GLU A 175 28.60 -0.87 -3.65
C GLU A 175 28.15 -0.44 -2.25
N SER A 176 27.14 -1.08 -1.66
CA SER A 176 26.69 -0.75 -0.32
C SER A 176 27.68 -1.31 0.72
N PRO A 177 28.19 -0.47 1.65
CA PRO A 177 29.02 -0.96 2.75
C PRO A 177 28.17 -1.68 3.82
N GLN A 178 26.86 -1.43 3.86
CA GLN A 178 25.94 -1.92 4.88
C GLN A 178 25.96 -3.45 5.08
N PRO A 179 25.84 -4.30 4.04
CA PRO A 179 25.87 -5.75 4.21
C PRO A 179 27.19 -6.25 4.81
N TRP A 180 28.32 -5.64 4.44
CA TRP A 180 29.63 -6.01 4.96
C TRP A 180 29.81 -5.58 6.42
N GLN A 181 29.33 -4.39 6.79
CA GLN A 181 29.29 -3.95 8.18
C GLN A 181 28.46 -4.91 9.03
N MET A 182 27.29 -5.33 8.53
CA MET A 182 26.44 -6.26 9.24
C MET A 182 27.10 -7.63 9.41
N MET A 183 27.68 -8.20 8.36
CA MET A 183 28.42 -9.45 8.46
C MET A 183 29.56 -9.36 9.49
N GLY A 184 30.28 -8.23 9.53
CA GLY A 184 31.30 -7.96 10.54
C GLY A 184 30.76 -8.01 11.96
N GLN A 185 29.64 -7.34 12.22
CA GLN A 185 28.95 -7.37 13.53
C GLN A 185 28.48 -8.79 13.90
N LEU A 186 27.90 -9.52 12.96
CA LEU A 186 27.43 -10.89 13.18
C LEU A 186 28.60 -11.84 13.48
N TYR A 187 29.72 -11.76 12.74
CA TYR A 187 30.92 -12.54 13.03
C TYR A 187 31.54 -12.20 14.38
N ALA A 188 31.57 -10.92 14.75
CA ALA A 188 32.06 -10.47 16.05
C ALA A 188 31.21 -11.03 17.19
N ALA A 189 29.87 -11.00 17.06
CA ALA A 189 28.96 -11.60 18.03
C ALA A 189 29.18 -13.13 18.19
N GLN A 190 29.56 -13.81 17.11
CA GLN A 190 29.96 -15.23 17.13
C GLN A 190 31.42 -15.47 17.56
N LYS A 191 32.15 -14.44 17.99
CA LYS A 191 33.59 -14.49 18.35
C LYS A 191 34.53 -14.92 17.21
N GLN A 192 34.08 -14.84 15.95
CA GLN A 192 34.90 -15.13 14.77
C GLN A 192 35.66 -13.87 14.32
N LEU A 193 36.57 -13.37 15.17
CA LEU A 193 37.18 -12.05 15.02
C LEU A 193 37.94 -11.86 13.69
N GLY A 194 38.60 -12.89 13.17
CA GLY A 194 39.30 -12.79 11.87
C GLY A 194 38.34 -12.49 10.71
N LYS A 195 37.20 -13.20 10.65
CA LYS A 195 36.18 -12.93 9.63
C LYS A 195 35.48 -11.59 9.84
N ALA A 196 35.34 -11.17 11.09
CA ALA A 196 34.79 -9.85 11.40
C ALA A 196 35.70 -8.74 10.87
N GLU A 197 37.02 -8.86 11.06
CA GLU A 197 38.00 -7.93 10.53
C GLU A 197 37.96 -7.87 8.99
N ASP A 198 37.94 -9.03 8.34
CA ASP A 198 37.85 -9.13 6.87
C ASP A 198 36.58 -8.46 6.33
N ALA A 199 35.43 -8.67 6.98
CA ALA A 199 34.17 -8.05 6.60
C ALA A 199 34.19 -6.53 6.81
N CYS A 200 34.74 -6.04 7.94
CA CYS A 200 34.92 -4.61 8.18
C CYS A 200 35.86 -3.96 7.14
N ARG A 201 36.92 -4.65 6.70
CA ARG A 201 37.80 -4.16 5.64
C ARG A 201 37.06 -3.99 4.31
N LYS A 202 36.26 -4.99 3.93
CA LYS A 202 35.42 -4.92 2.73
C LYS A 202 34.38 -3.80 2.77
N ALA A 203 33.84 -3.51 3.96
CA ALA A 203 32.95 -2.37 4.16
C ALA A 203 33.67 -1.03 3.92
N LEU A 204 34.90 -0.88 4.40
CA LEU A 204 35.69 0.34 4.23
C LEU A 204 36.13 0.57 2.78
N GLU A 205 36.32 -0.49 2.00
CA GLU A 205 36.61 -0.41 0.56
C GLU A 205 35.42 0.12 -0.27
N ARG A 206 34.20 0.08 0.29
CA ARG A 206 32.92 0.40 -0.38
C ARG A 206 32.26 1.66 0.21
N HIS A 207 33.05 2.54 0.81
CA HIS A 207 32.59 3.77 1.47
C HIS A 207 32.86 5.01 0.61
#